data_AF-A0A843JF97-F1
#
_entry.id   AF-A0A843JF97-F1
#
_cell.length_a   1.000
_cell.length_b   1.000
_cell.length_c   1.000
_cell.angle_alpha   90.00
_cell.angle_beta   90.00
_cell.angle_gamma   90.00
#
_symmetry.space_group_name_H-M   'P 1'
#
loop_
_entity.id
_entity.type
_entity.pdbx_description
1 polymer ?
#
loop_
_entity_poly.entity_id
_entity_poly.type
_entity_poly.pdbx_seq_one_letter_code
_entity_poly.pdbx_strand_id
1 'polypeptide(L)' 'MLKLKIVSPERIEFTGEVSSVKVPGTCGQFEILKFKIK' A
#
# COMPACT_ATOMS: atom_id res chain seq x y z
N MET A 1 -8.27 -6.14 -6.69
CA MET A 1 -7.79 -4.78 -6.38
C MET A 1 -6.29 -4.85 -6.07
N LEU A 2 -5.66 -3.91 -5.35
CA LEU A 2 -4.33 -4.14 -4.78
C LEU A 2 -4.47 -4.97 -3.49
N LYS A 3 -3.64 -6.00 -3.31
CA LYS A 3 -3.58 -6.75 -2.05
C LYS A 3 -2.53 -6.11 -1.15
N LEU A 4 -2.94 -5.53 -0.03
CA LEU A 4 -2.06 -4.86 0.92
C LEU A 4 -1.91 -5.69 2.18
N LYS A 5 -0.67 -5.84 2.65
CA LYS A 5 -0.33 -6.43 3.94
C LYS A 5 0.66 -5.51 4.66
N ILE A 6 0.29 -4.99 5.82
CA ILE A 6 1.17 -4.18 6.67
C ILE A 6 1.65 -5.06 7.80
N VAL A 7 2.98 -5.22 7.90
CA VAL A 7 3.62 -6.06 8.91
C VAL A 7 4.54 -5.21 9.78
N SER A 8 4.42 -5.40 11.09
CA SER A 8 5.40 -4.97 12.08
C SER A 8 6.28 -6.18 12.45
N PRO A 9 7.42 -5.99 13.15
CA PRO A 9 8.22 -7.10 13.65
C PRO A 9 7.44 -8.05 14.56
N GLU A 10 6.43 -7.54 15.27
CA GLU A 10 5.66 -8.31 16.26
C GLU A 10 4.46 -9.02 15.64
N ARG A 11 3.77 -8.41 14.67
CA ARG A 11 2.53 -8.95 14.10
C ARG A 11 2.14 -8.33 12.75
N ILE A 12 1.02 -8.82 12.22
CA ILE A 12 0.37 -8.24 11.04
C ILE A 12 -0.61 -7.16 11.52
N GLU A 13 -0.35 -5.90 11.17
CA GLU A 13 -1.22 -4.77 11.54
C GLU A 13 -2.42 -4.64 10.57
N PHE A 14 -2.26 -5.07 9.32
CA PHE A 14 -3.33 -5.00 8.32
C PHE A 14 -3.18 -6.05 7.22
N THR A 15 -4.30 -6.59 6.75
CA THR A 15 -4.37 -7.42 5.53
C THR A 15 -5.71 -7.19 4.83
N GLY A 16 -5.69 -6.84 3.54
CA GLY A 16 -6.93 -6.58 2.81
C GLY A 16 -6.74 -6.09 1.39
N GLU A 17 -7.86 -5.88 0.70
CA GLU A 17 -7.88 -5.27 -0.63
C GLU A 17 -8.07 -3.76 -0.55
N VAL A 18 -7.25 -3.00 -1.28
CA VAL A 18 -7.27 -1.53 -1.30
C VAL A 18 -7.26 -0.99 -2.72
N SER A 19 -7.77 0.23 -2.89
CA SER A 19 -7.80 0.95 -4.17
C SER A 19 -6.52 1.75 -4.44
N SER A 20 -5.88 2.26 -3.39
CA SER A 20 -4.67 3.07 -3.42
C SER A 20 -3.93 3.01 -2.08
N VAL A 21 -2.63 3.34 -2.06
CA VAL A 21 -1.80 3.39 -0.85
C VAL A 21 -0.90 4.61 -0.90
N LYS A 22 -0.94 5.49 0.12
CA LYS A 22 -0.05 6.65 0.25
C LYS A 22 0.95 6.42 1.37
N VAL A 23 2.24 6.61 1.10
CA VAL A 23 3.31 6.37 2.07
C VAL A 23 4.43 7.43 1.97
N PRO A 24 5.10 7.74 3.09
CA PRO A 24 6.32 8.54 3.06
C PRO A 24 7.47 7.70 2.48
N GLY A 25 8.20 8.26 1.50
CA GLY A 25 9.43 7.69 0.97
C GLY A 25 10.63 8.60 1.25
N THR A 26 11.84 8.07 1.05
CA THR A 26 13.09 8.79 1.32
C THR A 26 13.23 10.09 0.50
N CYS A 27 12.65 10.13 -0.71
CA CYS A 27 12.65 11.30 -1.59
C CYS A 27 11.34 12.12 -1.51
N GLY A 28 10.47 11.84 -0.54
CA GLY A 28 9.14 12.46 -0.41
C GLY A 28 7.99 11.46 -0.42
N GLN A 29 6.76 11.96 -0.26
CA GLN A 29 5.57 11.13 -0.25
C GLN A 29 5.25 10.59 -1.65
N PHE A 30 4.86 9.32 -1.73
CA PHE A 30 4.41 8.71 -2.97
C PHE A 30 3.14 7.88 -2.78
N GLU A 31 2.49 7.59 -3.91
CA GLU A 31 1.22 6.86 -3.95
C GLU A 31 1.30 5.67 -4.91
N ILE A 32 0.80 4.52 -4.45
CA ILE A 32 0.67 3.29 -5.23
C ILE A 32 -0.77 3.20 -5.71
N LEU A 33 -0.94 3.15 -7.02
CA LEU A 33 -2.24 3.10 -7.69
C LEU A 33 -2.41 1.78 -8.45
N LYS A 34 -3.65 1.31 -8.58
CA LYS A 34 -3.97 0.19 -9.45
C LYS A 34 -3.76 0.59 -10.92
N PHE A 35 -3.05 -0.23 -11.68
CA PHE A 35 -2.97 -0.07 -13.13
C PHE A 35 -4.37 -0.20 -13.77
N LYS A 36 -4.75 0.78 -14.58
CA LYS A 36 -6.03 0.82 -15.30
C LYS A 36 -5.73 0.89 -16.79
N ILE A 37 -5.99 -0.21 -17.51
CA ILE A 37 -6.01 -0.21 -18.98
C ILE A 37 -7.25 0.57 -19.39
N LYS A 38 -7.08 1.54 -20.31
CA LYS A 38 -8.18 2.30 -20.90
C LYS A 38 -8.87 1.49 -21.97
#